data_AF-A0A151UDN1-F1
#
_entry.id   AF-A0A151UDN1-F1
#
_cell.length_a   1.000
_cell.length_b   1.000
_cell.length_c   1.000
_cell.angle_alpha   90.00
_cell.angle_beta   90.00
_cell.angle_gamma   90.00
#
_symmetry.space_group_name_H-M   'P 1'
#
loop_
_entity.id
_entity.type
_entity.pdbx_description
1 polymer ?
#
loop_
_entity_poly.entity_id
_entity_poly.type
_entity_poly.pdbx_seq_one_letter_code
_entity_poly.pdbx_strand_id
1 'polypeptide(L)' 'MVNFFQYVVAALPPPDNIPVSILHSVFVRGDLMAFEIGEEDLEASQLYPDYNYTSIHQLLDIFLVDPPAPASAAFG' A
#
# COMPACT_ATOMS: atom_id res chain seq x y z
N MET A 1 -15.32 -16.75 4.27
CA MET A 1 -13.92 -16.40 4.60
C MET A 1 -13.88 -15.07 5.38
N VAL A 2 -14.62 -14.96 6.51
CA VAL A 2 -14.77 -13.67 7.24
C VAL A 2 -14.29 -13.76 8.71
N ASN A 3 -13.99 -14.96 9.23
CA ASN A 3 -13.72 -15.16 10.66
C ASN A 3 -12.24 -15.16 11.07
N PHE A 4 -11.30 -15.38 10.16
CA PHE A 4 -9.88 -15.51 10.52
C PHE A 4 -9.20 -14.17 10.76
N PHE A 5 -9.41 -13.19 9.88
CA PHE A 5 -8.76 -11.88 10.00
C PHE A 5 -9.18 -11.13 11.26
N GLN A 6 -10.48 -11.14 11.58
CA GLN A 6 -10.98 -10.45 12.77
C GLN A 6 -10.46 -11.05 14.08
N TYR A 7 -10.14 -12.34 14.07
CA TYR A 7 -9.48 -12.99 15.19
C TYR A 7 -8.03 -12.51 15.37
N VAL A 8 -7.26 -12.37 14.27
CA VAL A 8 -5.87 -11.91 14.32
C VAL A 8 -5.78 -10.44 14.76
N VAL A 9 -6.63 -9.56 14.22
CA VAL A 9 -6.66 -8.14 14.63
C VAL A 9 -7.05 -7.99 16.10
N ALA A 10 -8.01 -8.78 16.58
CA ALA A 10 -8.43 -8.77 17.97
C ALA A 10 -7.40 -9.39 18.93
N ALA A 11 -6.44 -10.18 18.44
CA ALA A 11 -5.43 -10.86 19.25
C ALA A 11 -4.19 -10.00 19.56
N LEU A 12 -3.96 -8.90 18.81
CA LEU A 12 -2.80 -8.03 18.99
C LEU A 12 -3.21 -6.69 19.65
N PRO A 13 -2.45 -6.18 20.64
CA PRO A 13 -2.71 -4.86 21.21
C PRO A 13 -2.27 -3.75 20.25
N PRO A 14 -2.82 -2.53 20.34
CA PRO A 14 -2.23 -1.37 19.68
C PRO A 14 -0.83 -1.06 20.22
N PRO A 15 0.14 -0.66 19.36
CA PRO A 15 -0.01 -0.42 17.91
C PRO A 15 0.23 -1.66 17.02
N ASP A 16 0.55 -2.83 17.59
CA ASP A 16 0.95 -4.03 16.84
C ASP A 16 -0.13 -4.57 15.90
N ASN A 17 -1.41 -4.31 16.19
CA ASN A 17 -2.52 -4.66 15.31
C ASN A 17 -2.65 -3.75 14.07
N ILE A 18 -2.03 -2.57 14.05
CA ILE A 18 -2.16 -1.58 12.98
C ILE A 18 -1.45 -2.06 11.69
N PRO A 19 -0.16 -2.47 11.69
CA PRO A 19 0.50 -2.97 10.49
C PRO A 19 -0.25 -4.14 9.83
N VAL A 20 -0.72 -5.11 10.62
CA VAL A 20 -1.47 -6.28 10.10
C VAL A 20 -2.79 -5.85 9.47
N SER A 21 -3.46 -4.85 10.05
CA SER A 21 -4.68 -4.29 9.50
C SER A 21 -4.44 -3.57 8.16
N ILE A 22 -3.34 -2.81 8.06
CA ILE A 22 -2.91 -2.16 6.81
C ILE A 22 -2.60 -3.22 5.74
N LEU A 23 -1.82 -4.25 6.08
CA LEU A 23 -1.47 -5.33 5.14
C LEU A 23 -2.73 -6.04 4.62
N HIS A 24 -3.72 -6.28 5.46
CA HIS A 24 -4.97 -6.90 5.02
C HIS A 24 -5.80 -5.96 4.13
N SER A 25 -5.91 -4.69 4.47
CA SER A 25 -6.59 -3.69 3.63
C SER A 25 -5.96 -3.63 2.23
N VAL A 26 -4.63 -3.50 2.18
CA VAL A 26 -3.89 -3.34 0.92
C VAL A 26 -3.80 -4.63 0.11
N PHE A 27 -3.45 -5.77 0.72
CA PHE A 27 -3.09 -7.00 0.00
C PHE A 27 -4.15 -8.11 0.04
N VAL A 28 -5.17 -8.03 0.91
CA VAL A 28 -6.25 -9.04 0.98
C VAL A 28 -7.57 -8.48 0.47
N ARG A 29 -7.98 -7.30 0.95
CA ARG A 29 -9.17 -6.63 0.42
C ARG A 29 -8.89 -5.90 -0.90
N GLY A 30 -7.65 -5.49 -1.12
CA GLY A 30 -7.27 -4.74 -2.32
C GLY A 30 -7.83 -3.32 -2.31
N ASP A 31 -8.01 -2.70 -1.14
CA ASP A 31 -8.73 -1.43 -0.99
C ASP A 31 -8.12 -0.27 -1.82
N LEU A 32 -6.85 -0.37 -2.22
CA LEU A 32 -6.19 0.61 -3.10
C LEU A 32 -6.68 0.57 -4.56
N MET A 33 -7.32 -0.53 -4.98
CA MET A 33 -7.78 -0.77 -6.36
C MET A 33 -9.24 -1.27 -6.41
N ALA A 34 -9.92 -1.36 -5.26
CA ALA A 34 -11.30 -1.87 -5.15
C ALA A 34 -12.38 -0.82 -5.44
N PHE A 35 -12.02 0.25 -6.16
CA PHE A 35 -12.91 1.34 -6.56
C PHE A 35 -12.53 1.86 -7.95
N GLU A 36 -13.46 2.56 -8.59
CA GLU A 36 -13.24 3.26 -9.85
C GLU A 36 -13.05 4.76 -9.60
N ILE A 37 -12.21 5.40 -10.42
CA ILE A 37 -11.97 6.84 -10.36
C ILE A 37 -13.21 7.58 -10.89
N GLY A 38 -13.80 8.45 -10.08
CA GLY A 38 -14.99 9.23 -10.43
C GLY A 38 -14.68 10.48 -11.24
N GLU A 39 -15.74 11.18 -11.69
CA GLU A 39 -15.60 12.41 -12.50
C GLU A 39 -14.91 13.56 -11.76
N GLU A 40 -14.99 13.58 -10.42
CA GLU A 40 -14.38 14.60 -9.56
C GLU A 40 -12.96 14.21 -9.08
N ASP A 41 -12.53 12.98 -9.34
CA ASP A 41 -11.22 12.48 -8.93
C ASP A 41 -10.16 12.84 -9.98
N LEU A 42 -8.96 13.17 -9.51
CA LEU A 42 -7.82 13.48 -10.37
C LEU A 42 -6.75 12.39 -10.28
N GLU A 43 -6.38 11.84 -11.43
CA GLU A 43 -5.23 10.95 -11.55
C GLU A 43 -4.00 11.76 -11.94
N ALA A 44 -2.95 11.72 -11.11
CA ALA A 44 -1.81 12.62 -11.21
C ALA A 44 -0.98 12.43 -12.49
N SER A 45 -0.86 11.20 -13.02
CA SER A 45 -0.13 10.95 -14.27
C SER A 45 -0.83 11.57 -15.50
N GLN A 46 -2.15 11.77 -15.45
CA GLN A 46 -2.90 12.49 -16.48
C GLN A 46 -2.73 14.01 -16.40
N LEU A 47 -2.34 14.57 -15.25
CA LEU A 47 -2.16 16.02 -15.08
C LEU A 47 -0.84 16.53 -15.67
N TYR A 48 0.21 15.70 -15.64
CA TYR A 48 1.57 16.08 -16.07
C TYR A 48 2.15 15.01 -17.01
N PRO A 49 1.69 14.93 -18.28
CA PRO A 49 2.04 13.84 -19.19
C PRO A 49 3.54 13.78 -19.54
N ASP A 50 4.26 14.89 -19.37
CA ASP A 50 5.71 14.95 -19.56
C ASP A 50 6.50 14.38 -18.36
N TYR A 51 5.82 14.08 -17.25
CA TYR A 51 6.39 13.58 -16.00
C TYR A 51 5.82 12.20 -15.68
N ASN A 52 6.64 11.17 -15.93
CA ASN A 52 6.27 9.78 -15.66
C ASN A 52 6.77 9.34 -14.28
N TYR A 53 5.95 8.57 -13.58
CA TYR A 53 6.40 7.82 -12.40
C TYR A 53 7.44 6.78 -12.78
N THR A 54 8.36 6.48 -11.86
CA THR A 54 9.23 5.30 -11.97
C THR A 54 8.36 4.04 -12.03
N SER A 55 8.48 3.28 -13.12
CA SER A 55 7.73 2.03 -13.26
C SER A 55 8.19 0.97 -12.26
N ILE A 56 7.36 -0.05 -11.99
CA ILE A 56 7.73 -1.17 -11.11
C ILE A 56 9.00 -1.87 -11.61
N HIS A 57 9.18 -2.00 -12.93
CA HIS A 57 10.38 -2.61 -13.49
C HIS A 57 11.63 -1.79 -13.14
N GLN A 58 11.60 -0.47 -13.35
CA GLN A 58 12.70 0.43 -12.99
C GLN A 58 12.94 0.46 -11.47
N LEU A 59 11.88 0.35 -10.65
CA LEU A 59 12.02 0.23 -9.21
C LEU A 59 12.81 -1.03 -8.85
N LEU A 60 12.50 -2.18 -9.46
CA LEU A 60 13.22 -3.42 -9.21
C LEU A 60 14.69 -3.32 -9.66
N ASP A 61 14.99 -2.62 -10.76
CA ASP A 61 16.37 -2.35 -11.18
C ASP A 61 17.14 -1.51 -10.13
N ILE A 62 16.49 -0.52 -9.51
CA ILE A 62 17.08 0.25 -8.39
C ILE A 62 17.45 -0.69 -7.24
N PHE A 63 16.56 -1.61 -6.84
CA PHE A 63 16.83 -2.55 -5.75
C PHE A 63 17.94 -3.56 -6.07
N LEU A 64 18.23 -3.83 -7.36
CA LEU A 64 19.34 -4.69 -7.77
C LEU A 64 20.70 -3.97 -7.70
N VAL A 65 20.72 -2.66 -7.94
CA VAL A 65 21.97 -1.88 -8.05
C VAL A 65 22.32 -1.17 -6.74
N ASP A 66 21.38 -0.43 -6.17
CA ASP A 66 21.57 0.39 -4.96
C ASP A 66 20.24 0.51 -4.18
N PRO A 67 19.86 -0.53 -3.42
CA PRO A 67 18.58 -0.57 -2.74
C PRO A 67 18.51 0.49 -1.63
N PRO A 68 17.41 1.27 -1.55
CA PRO A 68 17.20 2.17 -0.41
C PRO A 68 17.05 1.36 0.88
N ALA A 69 17.46 1.96 2.00
CA ALA A 69 17.32 1.33 3.31
C ALA A 69 15.83 1.06 3.65
N PRO A 70 15.50 -0.08 4.27
CA PRO A 70 14.13 -0.35 4.70
C PRO A 70 13.69 0.66 5.77
N ALA A 71 12.40 0.98 5.76
CA ALA A 71 11.78 1.90 6.73
C ALA A 71 10.61 1.21 7.46
N SER A 72 10.33 1.69 8.67
CA SER A 72 9.15 1.32 9.46
C SER A 72 8.40 2.59 9.86
N ALA A 73 7.09 2.61 9.64
CA ALA A 73 6.25 3.73 10.04
C ALA A 73 6.05 3.76 11.57
N ALA A 74 5.86 4.95 12.13
CA ALA A 74 5.48 5.13 13.53
C ALA A 74 3.96 5.00 13.69
N PHE A 75 3.53 4.25 14.70
CA PHE A 75 2.11 4.01 14.98
C PHE A 75 1.70 4.34 16.42
N GLY A 76 2.64 4.83 17.23
CA GLY A 76 2.47 5.16 18.65
C GLY A 76 3.81 5.12 19.39
#